data_AF-A0A838HFA5-F1
#
_entry.id   AF-A0A838HFA5-F1
#
_cell.length_a   1.000
_cell.length_b   1.000
_cell.length_c   1.000
_cell.angle_alpha   90.00
_cell.angle_beta   90.00
_cell.angle_gamma   90.00
#
_symmetry.space_group_name_H-M   'P 1'
#
loop_
_entity.id
_entity.type
_entity.pdbx_description
1 polymer ?
#
loop_
_entity_poly.entity_id
_entity_poly.type
_entity_poly.pdbx_seq_one_letter_code
_entity_poly.pdbx_strand_id
1 'polypeptide(L)'
;MRIGAVGGPGRAPGPCALLLAAVALLAGCGATREDFVRLESAGADQHAQVRQEVAALRQSFEQLSSAVRQLRADFDARLDEVNNRVGIVESLMRDNEQMFQRFQRRLQESQQRQQETEEGLEEQAPSDTGRASRERPAGSARGDSAGAPGDPGGRSRAGTGGASEIDLYNGALNDYQAGRFDLALAGFREYLRLYPDGTSPDNAQFWVGRIHLDEEQYDAAIREFERLLASYPETDKAAQATFYLGNANRGLGNKERARAYYREVIERYPASQESQLARRELDR
;
A
#
# COMPACT_ATOMS: atom_id res chain seq x y z
N MET A 1 -64.86 -15.70 -78.81
CA MET A 1 -65.35 -14.38 -79.24
C MET A 1 -64.14 -13.52 -79.57
N ARG A 2 -64.13 -12.91 -80.75
CA ARG A 2 -63.03 -12.16 -81.38
C ARG A 2 -62.42 -11.10 -80.47
N ILE A 3 -61.09 -10.94 -80.50
CA ILE A 3 -60.46 -9.62 -80.64
C ILE A 3 -59.19 -9.80 -81.49
N GLY A 4 -59.19 -9.20 -82.67
CA GLY A 4 -57.97 -8.92 -83.42
C GLY A 4 -57.61 -7.45 -83.28
N ALA A 5 -56.32 -7.15 -83.43
CA ALA A 5 -55.70 -5.90 -83.87
C ALA A 5 -54.23 -5.94 -83.39
N VAL A 6 -53.20 -5.44 -84.07
CA VAL A 6 -53.02 -4.73 -85.33
C VAL A 6 -51.49 -4.77 -85.52
N GLY A 7 -51.02 -5.05 -86.74
CA GLY A 7 -49.62 -4.86 -87.10
C GLY A 7 -49.30 -3.36 -87.17
N GLY A 8 -48.23 -2.94 -86.49
CA GLY A 8 -47.62 -1.61 -86.60
C GLY A 8 -46.10 -1.75 -86.80
N PRO A 9 -45.45 -0.83 -87.52
CA PRO A 9 -44.17 -1.06 -88.18
C PRO A 9 -42.96 -0.97 -87.23
N GLY A 10 -41.85 -1.55 -87.68
CA GLY A 10 -40.59 -1.71 -86.95
C GLY A 10 -40.11 -0.45 -86.25
N ARG A 11 -39.96 -0.55 -84.93
CA ARG A 11 -39.32 0.45 -84.10
C ARG A 11 -37.85 0.08 -83.98
N ALA A 12 -36.98 0.90 -84.56
CA ALA A 12 -35.53 0.74 -84.44
C ALA A 12 -35.12 0.67 -82.95
N PRO A 13 -34.13 -0.16 -82.59
CA PRO A 13 -33.66 -0.25 -81.20
C PRO A 13 -33.15 1.12 -80.74
N GLY A 14 -33.61 1.57 -79.56
CA GLY A 14 -33.19 2.83 -78.98
C GLY A 14 -31.69 2.88 -78.68
N PRO A 15 -31.09 4.08 -78.57
CA PRO A 15 -29.64 4.27 -78.44
C PRO A 15 -29.01 3.54 -77.23
N CYS A 16 -29.78 3.23 -76.18
CA CYS A 16 -29.32 2.43 -75.04
C CYS A 16 -29.10 0.93 -75.36
N ALA A 17 -29.90 0.35 -76.26
CA ALA A 17 -29.75 -1.06 -76.64
C ALA A 17 -28.56 -1.27 -77.58
N LEU A 18 -28.26 -0.27 -78.43
CA LEU A 18 -27.06 -0.25 -79.27
C LEU A 18 -25.79 0.01 -78.45
N LEU A 19 -25.87 0.80 -77.37
CA LEU A 19 -24.74 1.01 -76.44
C LEU A 19 -24.38 -0.26 -75.64
N LEU A 20 -25.37 -1.00 -75.14
CA LEU A 20 -25.10 -2.28 -74.44
C LEU A 20 -24.59 -3.37 -75.39
N ALA A 21 -25.10 -3.42 -76.62
CA ALA A 21 -24.60 -4.35 -77.64
C ALA A 21 -23.20 -3.96 -78.14
N ALA A 22 -22.89 -2.66 -78.27
CA ALA A 22 -21.57 -2.17 -78.68
C ALA A 22 -20.51 -2.37 -77.58
N VAL A 23 -20.86 -2.24 -76.30
CA VAL A 23 -19.94 -2.56 -75.19
C VAL A 23 -19.69 -4.08 -75.10
N ALA A 24 -20.71 -4.91 -75.36
CA ALA A 24 -20.55 -6.37 -75.42
C ALA A 24 -19.75 -6.83 -76.66
N LEU A 25 -19.86 -6.14 -77.80
CA LEU A 25 -19.10 -6.45 -79.03
C LEU A 25 -17.67 -5.89 -79.02
N LEU A 26 -17.41 -4.77 -78.33
CA LEU A 26 -16.05 -4.23 -78.13
C LEU A 26 -15.29 -4.93 -77.00
N ALA A 27 -15.98 -5.59 -76.07
CA ALA A 27 -15.36 -6.48 -75.09
C ALA A 27 -15.09 -7.90 -75.65
N GLY A 28 -15.48 -8.17 -76.90
CA GLY A 28 -15.45 -9.50 -77.52
C GLY A 28 -14.09 -10.01 -78.02
N CYS A 29 -13.02 -9.22 -77.99
CA CYS A 29 -11.69 -9.66 -78.41
C CYS A 29 -10.61 -9.10 -77.47
N GLY A 30 -10.29 -9.82 -76.38
CA GLY A 30 -9.07 -9.55 -75.62
C GLY A 30 -9.11 -9.83 -74.13
N ALA A 31 -10.29 -9.94 -73.50
CA ALA A 31 -10.37 -10.41 -72.12
C ALA A 31 -10.30 -11.95 -72.14
N THR A 32 -9.12 -12.48 -71.84
CA THR A 32 -8.96 -13.93 -71.72
C THR A 32 -9.75 -14.41 -70.51
N ARG A 33 -10.17 -15.69 -70.51
CA ARG A 33 -10.78 -16.33 -69.32
C ARG A 33 -9.90 -16.18 -68.08
N GLU A 34 -8.59 -15.99 -68.26
CA GLU A 34 -7.61 -15.71 -67.20
C GLU A 34 -7.77 -14.30 -66.60
N ASP A 35 -8.09 -13.28 -67.39
CA ASP A 35 -8.23 -11.89 -66.90
C ASP A 35 -9.49 -11.72 -66.03
N PHE A 36 -10.59 -12.39 -66.40
CA PHE A 36 -11.81 -12.41 -65.59
C PHE A 36 -11.57 -13.15 -64.25
N VAL A 37 -10.91 -14.31 -64.29
CA VAL A 37 -10.54 -15.06 -63.07
C VAL A 37 -9.58 -14.27 -62.18
N ARG A 38 -8.65 -13.50 -62.76
CA ARG A 38 -7.75 -12.61 -62.01
C ARG A 38 -8.50 -11.49 -61.29
N LEU A 39 -9.44 -10.82 -61.95
CA LEU A 39 -10.28 -9.79 -61.31
C LEU A 39 -11.17 -10.36 -60.19
N GLU A 40 -11.74 -11.55 -60.40
CA GLU A 40 -12.56 -12.23 -59.40
C GLU A 40 -11.71 -12.71 -58.20
N SER A 41 -10.50 -13.22 -58.45
CA SER A 41 -9.54 -13.59 -57.41
C SER A 41 -9.01 -12.37 -56.63
N ALA A 42 -8.69 -11.26 -57.30
CA ALA A 42 -8.22 -10.04 -56.66
C ALA A 42 -9.31 -9.39 -55.77
N GLY A 43 -10.57 -9.42 -56.21
CA GLY A 43 -11.71 -9.02 -55.39
C GLY A 43 -11.91 -9.93 -54.19
N ALA A 44 -11.81 -11.25 -54.37
CA ALA A 44 -11.89 -12.22 -53.28
C ALA A 44 -10.78 -12.02 -52.24
N ASP A 45 -9.56 -11.72 -52.68
CA ASP A 45 -8.40 -11.46 -51.82
C ASP A 45 -8.56 -10.16 -51.03
N GLN A 46 -9.01 -9.07 -51.65
CA GLN A 46 -9.34 -7.82 -50.94
C GLN A 46 -10.45 -8.03 -49.89
N HIS A 47 -11.49 -8.80 -50.23
CA HIS A 47 -12.56 -9.13 -49.29
C HIS A 47 -12.10 -10.07 -48.16
N ALA A 48 -11.11 -10.92 -48.39
CA ALA A 48 -10.51 -11.75 -47.35
C ALA A 48 -9.65 -10.90 -46.41
N GLN A 49 -8.83 -10.00 -46.96
CA GLN A 49 -7.97 -9.12 -46.19
C GLN A 49 -8.76 -8.17 -45.27
N VAL A 50 -9.80 -7.51 -45.80
CA VAL A 50 -10.67 -6.64 -44.99
C VAL A 50 -11.39 -7.43 -43.89
N ARG A 51 -11.83 -8.66 -44.15
CA ARG A 51 -12.44 -9.52 -43.11
C ARG A 51 -11.46 -9.89 -42.01
N GLN A 52 -10.20 -10.14 -42.37
CA GLN A 52 -9.14 -10.44 -41.41
C GLN A 52 -8.81 -9.22 -40.54
N GLU A 53 -8.71 -8.03 -41.11
CA GLU A 53 -8.47 -6.79 -40.35
C GLU A 53 -9.64 -6.44 -39.43
N VAL A 54 -10.89 -6.60 -39.90
CA VAL A 54 -12.08 -6.41 -39.06
C VAL A 54 -12.12 -7.41 -37.91
N ALA A 55 -11.71 -8.67 -38.14
CA ALA A 55 -11.61 -9.67 -37.08
C ALA A 55 -10.53 -9.32 -36.04
N ALA A 56 -9.34 -8.88 -36.49
CA ALA A 56 -8.25 -8.47 -35.61
C ALA A 56 -8.62 -7.22 -34.77
N LEU A 57 -9.32 -6.26 -35.38
CA LEU A 57 -9.80 -5.07 -34.68
C LEU A 57 -10.88 -5.42 -33.64
N ARG A 58 -11.80 -6.34 -33.96
CA ARG A 58 -12.79 -6.86 -32.99
C ARG A 58 -12.12 -7.54 -31.81
N GLN A 59 -11.12 -8.40 -32.07
CA GLN A 59 -10.36 -9.06 -31.01
C GLN A 59 -9.64 -8.05 -30.11
N SER A 60 -9.02 -7.02 -30.71
CA SER A 60 -8.35 -5.94 -29.96
C SER A 60 -9.33 -5.14 -29.10
N PHE A 61 -10.53 -4.87 -29.62
CA PHE A 61 -11.59 -4.20 -28.88
C PHE A 61 -12.10 -5.05 -27.71
N GLU A 62 -12.30 -6.36 -27.92
CA GLU A 62 -12.68 -7.28 -26.85
C GLU A 62 -11.62 -7.33 -25.74
N GLN A 63 -10.34 -7.41 -26.11
CA GLN A 63 -9.22 -7.35 -25.16
C GLN A 63 -9.16 -6.03 -24.40
N LEU A 64 -9.37 -4.89 -25.07
CA LEU A 64 -9.40 -3.60 -24.40
C LEU A 64 -10.59 -3.50 -23.44
N SER A 65 -11.76 -4.00 -23.85
CA SER A 65 -12.97 -3.99 -23.01
C SER A 65 -12.84 -4.88 -21.77
N SER A 66 -12.13 -6.01 -21.86
CA SER A 66 -11.86 -6.87 -20.72
C SER A 66 -10.83 -6.23 -19.79
N ALA A 67 -9.78 -5.63 -20.34
CA ALA A 67 -8.77 -4.90 -19.58
C ALA A 67 -9.38 -3.72 -18.80
N VAL A 68 -10.26 -2.93 -19.42
CA VAL A 68 -10.97 -1.83 -18.75
C VAL A 68 -11.87 -2.34 -17.63
N ARG A 69 -12.59 -3.46 -17.85
CA ARG A 69 -13.41 -4.08 -16.79
C ARG A 69 -12.58 -4.59 -15.63
N GLN A 70 -11.44 -5.23 -15.92
CA GLN A 70 -10.51 -5.71 -14.88
C GLN A 70 -9.90 -4.55 -14.10
N LEU A 71 -9.43 -3.51 -14.79
CA LEU A 71 -8.84 -2.33 -14.15
C LEU A 71 -9.86 -1.65 -13.23
N ARG A 72 -11.12 -1.51 -13.68
CA ARG A 72 -12.19 -0.96 -12.85
C ARG A 72 -12.46 -1.80 -11.61
N ALA A 73 -12.50 -3.13 -11.74
CA ALA A 73 -12.68 -4.02 -10.60
C ALA A 73 -11.50 -3.95 -9.60
N ASP A 74 -10.26 -3.84 -10.08
CA ASP A 74 -9.09 -3.66 -9.22
C ASP A 74 -9.13 -2.32 -8.48
N PHE A 75 -9.55 -1.25 -9.16
CA PHE A 75 -9.76 0.06 -8.53
C PHE A 75 -10.84 0.01 -7.45
N ASP A 76 -12.00 -0.60 -7.73
CA ASP A 76 -13.08 -0.72 -6.74
C ASP A 76 -12.61 -1.52 -5.51
N ALA A 77 -11.91 -2.64 -5.71
CA ALA A 77 -11.35 -3.43 -4.61
C ALA A 77 -10.33 -2.64 -3.75
N ARG A 78 -9.46 -1.85 -4.39
CA ARG A 78 -8.51 -0.98 -3.68
C ARG A 78 -9.21 0.14 -2.92
N LEU A 79 -10.28 0.72 -3.48
CA LEU A 79 -11.07 1.74 -2.79
C LEU A 79 -11.77 1.15 -1.55
N ASP A 80 -12.32 -0.05 -1.65
CA ASP A 80 -12.89 -0.76 -0.51
C ASP A 80 -11.83 -1.07 0.56
N GLU A 81 -10.63 -1.48 0.18
CA GLU A 81 -9.52 -1.69 1.11
C GLU A 81 -9.12 -0.38 1.83
N VAL A 82 -9.00 0.72 1.09
CA VAL A 82 -8.70 2.04 1.68
C VAL A 82 -9.82 2.48 2.63
N ASN A 83 -11.08 2.34 2.24
CA ASN A 83 -12.22 2.69 3.09
C ASN A 83 -12.26 1.85 4.36
N ASN A 84 -11.97 0.55 4.28
CA ASN A 84 -11.89 -0.33 5.45
C ASN A 84 -10.76 0.10 6.40
N ARG A 85 -9.59 0.45 5.86
CA ARG A 85 -8.46 0.93 6.67
C ARG A 85 -8.77 2.27 7.33
N VAL A 86 -9.40 3.20 6.61
CA VAL A 86 -9.85 4.48 7.17
C VAL A 86 -10.86 4.25 8.30
N GLY A 87 -11.83 3.35 8.11
CA GLY A 87 -12.80 2.99 9.16
C GLY A 87 -12.16 2.41 10.42
N ILE A 88 -11.11 1.59 10.29
CA ILE A 88 -10.35 1.06 11.43
C ILE A 88 -9.62 2.20 12.16
N VAL A 89 -8.96 3.10 11.43
CA VAL A 89 -8.26 4.26 12.02
C VAL A 89 -9.25 5.17 12.75
N GLU A 90 -10.42 5.44 12.17
CA GLU A 90 -11.47 6.23 12.82
C GLU A 90 -12.03 5.55 14.08
N SER A 91 -12.15 4.22 14.09
CA SER A 91 -12.53 3.46 15.29
C SER A 91 -11.45 3.59 16.36
N LEU A 92 -10.18 3.39 16.00
CA LEU A 92 -9.05 3.46 16.91
C LEU A 92 -8.90 4.87 17.53
N MET A 93 -9.09 5.92 16.73
CA MET A 93 -9.08 7.30 17.22
C MET A 93 -10.20 7.55 18.23
N ARG A 94 -11.42 7.06 17.98
CA ARG A 94 -12.54 7.15 18.93
C ARG A 94 -12.26 6.39 20.22
N ASP A 95 -11.66 5.21 20.14
CA ASP A 95 -11.33 4.40 21.31
C ASP A 95 -10.22 5.03 22.15
N ASN A 96 -9.18 5.59 21.51
CA ASN A 96 -8.13 6.33 22.20
C ASN A 96 -8.65 7.57 22.91
N GLU A 97 -9.54 8.33 22.27
CA GLU A 97 -10.19 9.50 22.88
C GLU A 97 -11.01 9.08 24.12
N GLN A 98 -11.79 8.00 24.02
CA GLN A 98 -12.52 7.47 25.17
C GLN A 98 -11.60 6.97 26.29
N MET A 99 -10.49 6.33 25.94
CA MET A 99 -9.49 5.89 26.91
C MET A 99 -8.88 7.08 27.66
N PHE A 100 -8.54 8.15 26.94
CA PHE A 100 -7.99 9.37 27.51
C PHE A 100 -8.99 10.05 28.45
N GLN A 101 -10.26 10.14 28.07
CA GLN A 101 -11.31 10.68 28.93
C GLN A 101 -11.50 9.85 30.21
N ARG A 102 -11.43 8.52 30.13
CA ARG A 102 -11.47 7.64 31.31
C ARG A 102 -10.24 7.80 32.19
N PHE A 103 -9.08 7.98 31.57
CA PHE A 103 -7.82 8.22 32.28
C PHE A 103 -7.86 9.56 33.04
N GLN A 104 -8.26 10.64 32.38
CA GLN A 104 -8.41 11.95 32.99
C GLN A 104 -9.40 11.95 34.16
N ARG A 105 -10.54 11.27 34.02
CA ARG A 105 -11.53 11.14 35.10
C ARG A 105 -10.95 10.45 36.32
N ARG A 106 -10.21 9.34 36.13
CA ARG A 106 -9.54 8.64 37.24
C ARG A 106 -8.46 9.50 37.90
N LEU A 107 -7.73 10.30 37.13
CA LEU A 107 -6.76 11.23 37.70
C LEU A 107 -7.44 12.30 38.56
N GLN A 108 -8.53 12.90 38.08
CA GLN A 108 -9.32 13.85 38.88
C GLN A 108 -9.85 13.22 40.17
N GLU A 109 -10.44 12.02 40.08
CA GLU A 109 -10.93 11.29 41.27
C GLU A 109 -9.79 10.96 42.24
N SER A 110 -8.59 10.63 41.75
CA SER A 110 -7.42 10.38 42.59
C SER A 110 -6.93 11.65 43.29
N GLN A 111 -6.92 12.78 42.59
CA GLN A 111 -6.53 14.07 43.15
C GLN A 111 -7.53 14.55 44.20
N GLN A 112 -8.84 14.39 43.96
CA GLN A 112 -9.88 14.69 44.94
C GLN A 112 -9.74 13.83 46.20
N ARG A 113 -9.53 12.51 46.04
CA ARG A 113 -9.26 11.64 47.20
C ARG A 113 -8.01 12.05 47.98
N GLN A 114 -6.96 12.55 47.30
CA GLN A 114 -5.78 13.08 47.97
C GLN A 114 -6.09 14.36 48.75
N GLN A 115 -6.82 15.30 48.15
CA GLN A 115 -7.23 16.55 48.81
C GLN A 115 -8.16 16.30 50.00
N GLU A 116 -9.15 15.41 49.88
CA GLU A 116 -10.03 15.03 50.99
C GLU A 116 -9.27 14.34 52.13
N THR A 117 -8.21 13.59 51.81
CA THR A 117 -7.35 12.98 52.83
C THR A 117 -6.46 14.02 53.51
N GLU A 118 -6.03 15.06 52.79
CA GLU A 118 -5.26 16.19 53.34
C GLU A 118 -6.14 17.12 54.20
N GLU A 119 -7.34 17.48 53.75
CA GLU A 119 -8.30 18.29 54.52
C GLU A 119 -8.83 17.54 55.75
N GLY A 120 -9.03 16.22 55.66
CA GLY A 120 -9.41 15.40 56.81
C GLY A 120 -8.35 15.25 57.90
N LEU A 121 -7.08 15.58 57.60
CA LEU A 121 -5.98 15.56 58.56
C LEU A 121 -5.75 16.92 59.26
N GLU A 122 -6.31 18.03 58.75
CA GLU A 122 -6.23 19.35 59.41
C GLU A 122 -7.37 19.62 60.41
N GLU A 123 -8.49 18.89 60.36
CA GLU A 123 -9.64 19.10 61.27
C GLU A 123 -9.54 18.36 62.62
N GLN A 124 -8.46 17.59 62.87
CA GLN A 124 -8.24 16.89 64.14
C GLN A 124 -6.83 17.10 64.70
N ALA A 125 -6.46 18.36 64.95
CA ALA A 125 -5.36 18.67 65.87
C ALA A 125 -5.91 19.14 67.23
N PRO A 126 -6.10 18.25 68.22
CA PRO A 126 -6.26 18.69 69.60
C PRO A 126 -4.88 19.01 70.18
N SER A 127 -4.63 20.28 70.43
CA SER A 127 -3.61 20.73 71.38
C SER A 127 -4.11 20.45 72.79
N ASP A 128 -3.64 19.39 73.45
CA ASP A 128 -3.29 19.48 74.87
C ASP A 128 -2.36 18.37 75.36
N THR A 129 -1.55 18.80 76.31
CA THR A 129 -0.47 18.16 77.04
C THR A 129 -0.92 17.04 77.99
N GLY A 130 -0.03 16.05 78.20
CA GLY A 130 0.10 15.41 79.51
C GLY A 130 -0.12 13.90 79.64
N ARG A 131 1.02 13.22 79.80
CA ARG A 131 1.29 12.18 80.83
C ARG A 131 0.96 10.70 80.55
N ALA A 132 1.99 9.90 80.86
CA ALA A 132 1.99 8.55 81.44
C ALA A 132 2.03 7.32 80.49
N SER A 133 3.25 6.80 80.38
CA SER A 133 3.67 5.39 80.40
C SER A 133 2.58 4.32 80.60
N ARG A 134 2.60 3.28 79.75
CA ARG A 134 2.85 1.87 80.18
C ARG A 134 3.00 0.91 78.99
N GLU A 135 4.13 0.21 79.03
CA GLU A 135 4.34 -1.23 78.77
C GLU A 135 4.02 -1.85 77.39
N ARG A 136 5.10 -2.28 76.72
CA ARG A 136 5.13 -3.42 75.78
C ARG A 136 4.77 -4.72 76.51
N PRO A 137 4.33 -5.74 75.75
CA PRO A 137 5.26 -6.84 75.52
C PRO A 137 5.39 -7.24 74.05
N ALA A 138 6.55 -7.82 73.76
CA ALA A 138 6.95 -8.35 72.47
C ALA A 138 6.21 -9.66 72.15
N GLY A 139 5.74 -9.80 70.91
CA GLY A 139 5.29 -11.05 70.31
C GLY A 139 5.95 -11.21 68.93
N SER A 140 6.85 -12.18 68.83
CA SER A 140 7.54 -12.61 67.62
C SER A 140 6.64 -13.51 66.78
N ALA A 141 6.50 -13.23 65.48
CA ALA A 141 6.14 -14.24 64.49
C ALA A 141 7.01 -14.06 63.24
N ARG A 142 7.80 -15.10 62.97
CA ARG A 142 8.53 -15.38 61.73
C ARG A 142 7.58 -16.09 60.74
N GLY A 143 7.93 -16.01 59.45
CA GLY A 143 7.39 -16.84 58.35
C GLY A 143 6.44 -16.03 57.45
N ASP A 144 6.60 -15.92 56.13
CA ASP A 144 7.39 -16.70 55.19
C ASP A 144 7.85 -15.86 54.00
N SER A 145 9.10 -16.08 53.60
CA SER A 145 9.66 -15.72 52.31
C SER A 145 9.42 -16.86 51.33
N ALA A 146 8.72 -16.59 50.23
CA ALA A 146 8.73 -17.43 49.03
C ALA A 146 9.11 -16.55 47.82
N GLY A 147 10.23 -16.88 47.16
CA GLY A 147 10.64 -16.31 45.89
C GLY A 147 9.79 -16.83 44.73
N ALA A 148 9.37 -15.97 43.80
CA ALA A 148 9.96 -15.75 42.45
C ALA A 148 9.07 -16.39 41.35
N PRO A 149 9.05 -15.95 40.07
CA PRO A 149 10.05 -15.08 39.40
C PRO A 149 9.49 -13.92 38.52
N GLY A 150 10.34 -12.89 38.37
CA GLY A 150 10.64 -12.16 37.13
C GLY A 150 9.52 -11.58 36.26
N ASP A 151 9.40 -10.25 36.31
CA ASP A 151 9.02 -9.47 35.13
C ASP A 151 9.97 -8.26 35.00
N PRO A 152 10.80 -8.16 33.94
CA PRO A 152 11.62 -7.00 33.67
C PRO A 152 10.84 -6.07 32.73
N GLY A 153 9.97 -5.22 33.28
CA GLY A 153 9.21 -4.31 32.42
C GLY A 153 8.60 -3.16 33.20
N GLY A 154 9.05 -1.94 32.92
CA GLY A 154 8.33 -0.74 33.33
C GLY A 154 8.89 -0.02 34.55
N ARG A 155 10.20 0.20 34.61
CA ARG A 155 10.68 1.46 35.20
C ARG A 155 10.69 2.52 34.11
N SER A 156 9.49 2.98 33.76
CA SER A 156 9.33 4.26 33.09
C SER A 156 9.80 5.33 34.06
N ARG A 157 11.07 5.73 33.94
CA ARG A 157 11.56 6.98 34.52
C ARG A 157 10.94 8.12 33.69
N ALA A 158 9.65 8.34 33.88
CA ALA A 158 9.04 9.61 33.55
C ALA A 158 9.41 10.59 34.66
N GLY A 159 10.57 11.23 34.47
CA GLY A 159 11.01 12.39 35.22
C GLY A 159 11.67 13.35 34.26
N THR A 160 11.23 14.61 34.31
CA THR A 160 11.76 15.81 33.62
C THR A 160 11.42 15.98 32.14
N GLY A 161 10.37 16.78 31.86
CA GLY A 161 10.28 17.76 30.75
C GLY A 161 10.56 17.36 29.30
N GLY A 162 10.86 16.09 29.00
CA GLY A 162 11.11 15.59 27.65
C GLY A 162 9.82 15.25 26.92
N ALA A 163 9.83 15.44 25.60
CA ALA A 163 8.75 14.97 24.73
C ALA A 163 8.50 13.48 24.95
N SER A 164 7.24 13.06 25.02
CA SER A 164 6.91 11.65 25.22
C SER A 164 7.38 10.81 24.03
N GLU A 165 7.57 9.51 24.26
CA GLU A 165 7.92 8.54 23.21
C GLU A 165 7.02 8.68 21.97
N ILE A 166 5.70 8.78 22.21
CA ILE A 166 4.68 8.91 21.17
C ILE A 166 4.81 10.24 20.44
N ASP A 167 5.06 11.34 21.16
CA ASP A 167 5.19 12.67 20.56
C ASP A 167 6.43 12.77 19.67
N LEU A 168 7.57 12.21 20.10
CA LEU A 168 8.80 12.19 19.29
C LEU A 168 8.61 11.38 18.01
N TYR A 169 8.02 10.19 18.12
CA TYR A 169 7.79 9.34 16.96
C TYR A 169 6.83 9.99 15.96
N ASN A 170 5.71 10.51 16.44
CA ASN A 170 4.71 11.15 15.58
C ASN A 170 5.23 12.46 14.97
N GLY A 171 6.00 13.24 15.73
CA GLY A 171 6.67 14.44 15.22
C GLY A 171 7.61 14.11 14.07
N ALA A 172 8.48 13.12 14.24
CA ALA A 172 9.40 12.66 13.20
C ALA A 172 8.66 12.12 11.96
N LEU A 173 7.56 11.40 12.16
CA LEU A 173 6.73 10.89 11.06
C LEU A 173 6.05 12.03 10.29
N ASN A 174 5.55 13.06 10.98
CA ASN A 174 4.98 14.25 10.35
C ASN A 174 6.03 15.02 9.55
N ASP A 175 7.25 15.13 10.07
CA ASP A 175 8.37 15.75 9.34
C ASP A 175 8.72 14.95 8.08
N TYR A 176 8.75 13.61 8.17
CA TYR A 176 8.99 12.75 7.02
C TYR A 176 7.91 12.93 5.94
N GLN A 177 6.63 12.92 6.33
CA GLN A 177 5.50 13.12 5.41
C GLN A 177 5.53 14.50 4.75
N ALA A 178 6.06 15.51 5.46
CA ALA A 178 6.24 16.85 4.92
C ALA A 178 7.52 17.02 4.09
N GLY A 179 8.29 15.95 3.87
CA GLY A 179 9.56 15.98 3.12
C GLY A 179 10.71 16.66 3.86
N ARG A 180 10.57 16.93 5.16
CA ARG A 180 11.62 17.53 6.01
C ARG A 180 12.52 16.43 6.55
N PHE A 181 13.29 15.81 5.65
CA PHE A 181 14.09 14.62 5.95
C PHE A 181 15.14 14.83 7.06
N ASP A 182 15.82 15.98 7.10
CA ASP A 182 16.76 16.31 8.17
C ASP A 182 16.11 16.29 9.56
N LEU A 183 14.92 16.90 9.69
CA LEU A 183 14.19 16.96 10.96
C LEU A 183 13.63 15.59 11.34
N ALA A 184 13.08 14.87 10.37
CA ALA A 184 12.59 13.51 10.57
C ALA A 184 13.71 12.58 11.07
N LEU A 185 14.88 12.66 10.43
CA LEU A 185 16.05 11.86 10.79
C LEU A 185 16.53 12.17 12.21
N ALA A 186 16.58 13.46 12.58
CA ALA A 186 16.92 13.89 13.92
C ALA A 186 15.89 13.36 14.95
N GLY A 187 14.60 13.46 14.65
CA GLY A 187 13.52 12.98 15.51
C GLY A 187 13.55 11.47 15.74
N PHE A 188 13.69 10.67 14.67
CA PHE A 188 13.78 9.20 14.82
C PHE A 188 15.06 8.76 15.52
N ARG A 189 16.20 9.42 15.29
CA ARG A 189 17.44 9.12 16.03
C ARG A 189 17.31 9.47 17.52
N GLU A 190 16.66 10.59 17.83
CA GLU A 190 16.42 10.97 19.22
C GLU A 190 15.45 10.00 19.91
N TYR A 191 14.41 9.54 19.20
CA TYR A 191 13.54 8.46 19.67
C TYR A 191 14.35 7.21 20.02
N LEU A 192 15.20 6.73 19.11
CA LEU A 192 16.03 5.53 19.32
C LEU A 192 17.01 5.69 20.48
N ARG A 193 17.49 6.92 20.73
CA ARG A 193 18.41 7.24 21.83
C ARG A 193 17.71 7.28 23.18
N LEU A 194 16.53 7.88 23.25
CA LEU A 194 15.76 8.07 24.49
C LEU A 194 14.93 6.84 24.87
N TYR A 195 14.44 6.11 23.87
CA TYR A 195 13.53 4.98 24.01
C TYR A 195 14.04 3.73 23.25
N PRO A 196 15.25 3.22 23.57
CA PRO A 196 15.82 2.04 22.89
C PRO A 196 14.98 0.77 23.09
N ASP A 197 14.29 0.66 24.24
CA ASP A 197 13.35 -0.42 24.57
C ASP A 197 11.89 0.07 24.48
N GLY A 198 11.64 1.08 23.64
CA GLY A 198 10.31 1.65 23.44
C GLY A 198 9.33 0.69 22.77
N THR A 199 8.13 1.19 22.50
CA THR A 199 7.04 0.51 21.82
C THR A 199 7.33 0.24 20.34
N SER A 200 8.22 1.01 19.70
CA SER A 200 8.45 0.95 18.25
C SER A 200 9.90 1.31 17.79
N PRO A 201 10.95 0.82 18.46
CA PRO A 201 12.33 1.11 18.08
C PRO A 201 12.71 0.47 16.73
N ASP A 202 12.17 -0.69 16.39
CA ASP A 202 12.34 -1.31 15.07
C ASP A 202 11.72 -0.45 13.95
N ASN A 203 10.52 0.09 14.16
CA ASN A 203 9.88 1.00 13.21
C ASN A 203 10.66 2.32 13.07
N ALA A 204 11.15 2.89 14.17
CA ALA A 204 11.97 4.11 14.10
C ALA A 204 13.27 3.85 13.32
N GLN A 205 13.95 2.73 13.58
CA GLN A 205 15.15 2.32 12.86
C GLN A 205 14.88 2.08 11.36
N PHE A 206 13.73 1.52 11.03
CA PHE A 206 13.27 1.39 9.64
C PHE A 206 13.12 2.75 8.96
N TRP A 207 12.49 3.74 9.62
CA TRP A 207 12.32 5.07 9.05
C TRP A 207 13.64 5.80 8.83
N VAL A 208 14.64 5.62 9.71
CA VAL A 208 16.00 6.15 9.49
C VAL A 208 16.59 5.60 8.18
N GLY A 209 16.48 4.29 7.94
CA GLY A 209 16.93 3.69 6.67
C GLY A 209 16.13 4.17 5.46
N ARG A 210 14.81 4.33 5.62
CA ARG A 210 13.92 4.83 4.55
C ARG A 210 14.26 6.26 4.16
N ILE A 211 14.52 7.14 5.12
CA ILE A 211 14.93 8.52 4.86
C ILE A 211 16.21 8.56 4.03
N HIS A 212 17.24 7.81 4.45
CA HIS A 212 18.48 7.74 3.68
C HIS A 212 18.28 7.20 2.26
N LEU A 213 17.36 6.25 2.08
CA LEU A 213 17.02 5.74 0.74
C LEU A 213 16.36 6.83 -0.12
N ASP A 214 15.40 7.57 0.43
CA ASP A 214 14.67 8.63 -0.26
C ASP A 214 15.58 9.83 -0.61
N GLU A 215 16.63 10.07 0.19
CA GLU A 215 17.69 11.05 -0.09
C GLU A 215 18.80 10.51 -0.99
N GLU A 216 18.64 9.32 -1.58
CA GLU A 216 19.62 8.64 -2.44
C GLU A 216 20.98 8.37 -1.75
N GLN A 217 21.03 8.43 -0.42
CA GLN A 217 22.19 8.09 0.40
C GLN A 217 22.24 6.57 0.61
N TYR A 218 22.40 5.84 -0.48
CA TYR A 218 22.22 4.39 -0.51
C TYR A 218 23.15 3.62 0.44
N ASP A 219 24.41 4.04 0.59
CA ASP A 219 25.35 3.42 1.54
C ASP A 219 24.87 3.56 2.99
N ALA A 220 24.29 4.71 3.34
CA ALA A 220 23.71 4.92 4.66
C ALA A 220 22.45 4.06 4.83
N ALA A 221 21.56 4.06 3.85
CA ALA A 221 20.34 3.25 3.87
C ALA A 221 20.66 1.75 4.09
N ILE A 222 21.67 1.22 3.40
CA ILE A 222 22.10 -0.18 3.58
C ILE A 222 22.49 -0.46 5.02
N ARG A 223 23.35 0.38 5.61
CA ARG A 223 23.79 0.19 7.00
C ARG A 223 22.63 0.21 7.99
N GLU A 224 21.65 1.10 7.77
CA GLU A 224 20.50 1.22 8.68
C GLU A 224 19.51 0.05 8.56
N PHE A 225 19.28 -0.46 7.35
CA PHE A 225 18.44 -1.65 7.16
C PHE A 225 19.15 -2.93 7.63
N GLU A 226 20.47 -3.06 7.42
CA GLU A 226 21.24 -4.17 8.00
C GLU A 226 21.20 -4.12 9.53
N ARG A 227 21.31 -2.93 10.14
CA ARG A 227 21.17 -2.73 11.59
C ARG A 227 19.80 -3.14 12.09
N LEU A 228 18.73 -2.76 11.39
CA LEU A 228 17.35 -3.16 11.70
C LEU A 228 17.22 -4.69 11.73
N LEU A 229 17.64 -5.38 10.67
CA LEU A 229 17.51 -6.83 10.56
C LEU A 229 18.41 -7.58 11.56
N ALA A 230 19.55 -7.01 11.94
CA ALA A 230 20.44 -7.59 12.95
C ALA A 230 19.89 -7.41 14.38
N SER A 231 19.28 -6.25 14.67
CA SER A 231 18.81 -5.91 16.02
C SER A 231 17.39 -6.42 16.28
N TYR A 232 16.57 -6.52 15.23
CA TYR A 232 15.16 -6.88 15.29
C TYR A 232 14.84 -7.94 14.22
N PRO A 233 15.35 -9.18 14.34
CA PRO A 233 15.22 -10.20 13.30
C PRO A 233 13.77 -10.62 12.99
N GLU A 234 12.87 -10.51 13.98
CA GLU A 234 11.46 -10.89 13.90
C GLU A 234 10.53 -9.68 13.68
N THR A 235 11.06 -8.51 13.29
CA THR A 235 10.23 -7.32 13.03
C THR A 235 9.29 -7.52 11.85
N ASP A 236 8.07 -7.00 11.95
CA ASP A 236 7.12 -6.93 10.84
C ASP A 236 7.64 -6.09 9.66
N LYS A 237 8.73 -5.31 9.86
CA LYS A 237 9.43 -4.56 8.81
C LYS A 237 10.48 -5.38 8.06
N ALA A 238 10.73 -6.64 8.43
CA ALA A 238 11.84 -7.41 7.88
C ALA A 238 11.74 -7.59 6.36
N ALA A 239 10.53 -7.89 5.84
CA ALA A 239 10.29 -8.00 4.41
C ALA A 239 10.56 -6.67 3.67
N GLN A 240 10.08 -5.55 4.23
CA GLN A 240 10.28 -4.21 3.67
C GLN A 240 11.74 -3.79 3.69
N ALA A 241 12.41 -3.98 4.81
CA ALA A 241 13.83 -3.66 4.96
C ALA A 241 14.69 -4.45 3.97
N THR A 242 14.42 -5.75 3.81
CA THR A 242 15.14 -6.61 2.86
C THR A 242 14.88 -6.18 1.41
N PHE A 243 13.65 -5.81 1.07
CA PHE A 243 13.34 -5.26 -0.26
C PHE A 243 14.08 -3.92 -0.51
N TYR A 244 14.11 -3.04 0.48
CA TYR A 244 14.81 -1.77 0.37
C TYR A 244 16.33 -1.89 0.38
N LEU A 245 16.91 -2.92 1.00
CA LEU A 245 18.31 -3.29 0.79
C LEU A 245 18.59 -3.60 -0.69
N GLY A 246 17.69 -4.32 -1.35
CA GLY A 246 17.75 -4.53 -2.79
C GLY A 246 17.71 -3.22 -3.58
N ASN A 247 16.81 -2.30 -3.20
CA ASN A 247 16.64 -1.00 -3.86
C ASN A 247 17.89 -0.11 -3.68
N ALA A 248 18.44 -0.05 -2.47
CA ALA A 248 19.65 0.72 -2.18
C ALA A 248 20.87 0.16 -2.94
N ASN A 249 21.05 -1.17 -2.96
CA ASN A 249 22.13 -1.79 -3.73
C ASN A 249 21.99 -1.54 -5.22
N ARG A 250 20.76 -1.52 -5.75
CA ARG A 250 20.51 -1.15 -7.14
C ARG A 250 20.87 0.31 -7.40
N GLY A 251 20.50 1.23 -6.49
CA GLY A 251 20.87 2.64 -6.56
C GLY A 251 22.38 2.87 -6.60
N LEU A 252 23.15 2.09 -5.83
CA LEU A 252 24.63 2.08 -5.90
C LEU A 252 25.22 1.45 -7.17
N GLY A 253 24.40 0.83 -8.02
CA GLY A 253 24.86 0.07 -9.19
C GLY A 253 25.29 -1.37 -8.88
N ASN A 254 25.15 -1.84 -7.63
CA ASN A 254 25.45 -3.21 -7.20
C ASN A 254 24.33 -4.19 -7.60
N LYS A 255 24.12 -4.36 -8.91
CA LYS A 255 23.00 -5.15 -9.47
C LYS A 255 22.92 -6.58 -8.95
N GLU A 256 24.06 -7.26 -8.79
CA GLU A 256 24.09 -8.64 -8.28
C GLU A 256 23.62 -8.72 -6.82
N ARG A 257 24.07 -7.78 -5.97
CA ARG A 257 23.59 -7.70 -4.57
C ARG A 257 22.11 -7.35 -4.53
N ALA A 258 21.66 -6.44 -5.37
CA ALA A 258 20.24 -6.09 -5.46
C ALA A 258 19.37 -7.31 -5.79
N ARG A 259 19.76 -8.08 -6.80
CA ARG A 259 19.09 -9.33 -7.19
C ARG A 259 19.10 -10.37 -6.07
N ALA A 260 20.20 -10.48 -5.32
CA ALA A 260 20.27 -11.39 -4.18
C ALA A 260 19.23 -11.04 -3.12
N TYR A 261 19.14 -9.76 -2.70
CA TYR A 261 18.13 -9.33 -1.74
C TYR A 261 16.70 -9.50 -2.25
N TYR A 262 16.43 -9.23 -3.54
CA TYR A 262 15.10 -9.47 -4.11
C TYR A 262 14.70 -10.95 -4.07
N ARG A 263 15.63 -11.88 -4.37
CA ARG A 263 15.37 -13.31 -4.23
C ARG A 263 15.14 -13.69 -2.77
N GLU A 264 15.93 -13.14 -1.85
CA GLU A 264 15.76 -13.38 -0.42
C GLU A 264 14.35 -12.99 0.06
N VAL A 265 13.81 -11.84 -0.38
CA VAL A 265 12.45 -11.43 -0.04
C VAL A 265 11.42 -12.45 -0.55
N ILE A 266 11.59 -12.94 -1.77
CA ILE A 266 10.68 -13.92 -2.39
C ILE A 266 10.71 -15.25 -1.65
N GLU A 267 11.89 -15.69 -1.23
CA GLU A 267 12.11 -16.97 -0.55
C GLU A 267 11.65 -16.93 0.91
N ARG A 268 12.02 -15.88 1.65
CA ARG A 268 11.73 -15.77 3.09
C ARG A 268 10.34 -15.22 3.39
N TYR A 269 9.81 -14.35 2.53
CA TYR A 269 8.53 -13.66 2.73
C TYR A 269 7.58 -13.83 1.54
N PRO A 270 7.27 -15.06 1.08
CA PRO A 270 6.61 -15.31 -0.20
C PRO A 270 5.22 -14.66 -0.33
N ALA A 271 4.49 -14.53 0.79
CA ALA A 271 3.14 -13.95 0.84
C ALA A 271 3.11 -12.42 1.00
N SER A 272 4.27 -11.78 1.21
CA SER A 272 4.36 -10.33 1.43
C SER A 272 4.13 -9.54 0.13
N GLN A 273 3.72 -8.26 0.25
CA GLN A 273 3.63 -7.38 -0.91
C GLN A 273 5.02 -7.13 -1.52
N GLU A 274 6.04 -7.13 -0.67
CA GLU A 274 7.45 -6.95 -1.00
C GLU A 274 7.97 -8.08 -1.88
N SER A 275 7.53 -9.32 -1.66
CA SER A 275 7.84 -10.46 -2.54
C SER A 275 7.28 -10.25 -3.95
N GLN A 276 6.06 -9.72 -4.08
CA GLN A 276 5.48 -9.40 -5.38
C GLN A 276 6.21 -8.25 -6.08
N LEU A 277 6.62 -7.22 -5.32
CA LEU A 277 7.45 -6.12 -5.82
C LEU A 277 8.81 -6.63 -6.28
N ALA A 278 9.48 -7.47 -5.48
CA ALA A 278 10.78 -8.05 -5.78
C ALA A 278 10.78 -8.86 -7.07
N ARG A 279 9.73 -9.65 -7.34
CA ARG A 279 9.58 -10.39 -8.61
C ARG A 279 9.62 -9.44 -9.82
N ARG A 280 8.85 -8.35 -9.75
CA ARG A 280 8.82 -7.33 -10.82
C ARG A 280 10.17 -6.67 -11.03
N GLU A 281 10.97 -6.48 -9.97
CA GLU A 281 12.29 -5.90 -10.09
C GLU A 281 13.34 -6.87 -10.66
N LEU A 282 13.13 -8.19 -10.54
CA LEU A 282 13.99 -9.20 -11.15
C LEU A 282 13.73 -9.38 -12.66
N ASP A 283 12.50 -9.11 -13.10
CA ASP A 283 12.08 -9.26 -14.49
C ASP A 283 12.52 -8.08 -15.40
N ARG A 284 13.04 -6.99 -14.81
CA ARG A 284 13.56 -5.81 -15.50
C ARG A 284 15.05 -5.93 -15.83
#